data_AF-A0A1A8X4B6-F1
#
_entry.id   AF-A0A1A8X4B6-F1
#
_cell.length_a   1.000
_cell.length_b   1.000
_cell.length_c   1.000
_cell.angle_alpha   90.00
_cell.angle_beta   90.00
_cell.angle_gamma   90.00
#
_symmetry.space_group_name_H-M   'P 1'
#
loop_
_entity.id
_entity.type
_entity.pdbx_description
1 polymer ?
#
loop_
_entity_poly.entity_id
_entity_poly.type
_entity_poly.pdbx_seq_one_letter_code
_entity_poly.pdbx_strand_id
1 'polypeptide(L)'
;MVEKDKDLAVLPSFRFYADLDKGYEYLLYGYDNFFDNFIEDGLHNLNFISNIRKNLLNAFIYVANMRPGDDQYNDRWNYLYYWTGDKVYEITGMNSDFSNVMNLVNSLKIHVHIDNENYNNDFFKIEKDQFKKLKEFYDFCQNYDAIELITSPSVYECSHEYNNYILKSYELYENIKKDCLVDTRTPYCNIFRITENNNPK
;
A
#
# COMPACT_ATOMS: atom_id res chain seq x y z
N MET A 1 1.03 22.82 11.16
CA MET A 1 0.71 21.38 11.16
C MET A 1 -0.80 21.28 11.10
N VAL A 2 -1.34 20.68 10.04
CA VAL A 2 -2.78 20.34 10.01
C VAL A 2 -2.95 19.24 11.07
N GLU A 3 -3.81 19.46 12.05
CA GLU A 3 -4.12 18.45 13.06
C GLU A 3 -4.69 17.24 12.31
N LYS A 4 -4.03 16.08 12.43
CA LYS A 4 -4.47 14.86 11.75
C LYS A 4 -5.81 14.49 12.37
N ASP A 5 -6.84 14.39 11.54
CA ASP A 5 -8.16 13.97 11.97
C ASP A 5 -8.06 12.65 12.73
N LYS A 6 -8.57 12.64 13.98
CA LYS A 6 -8.40 11.52 14.89
C LYS A 6 -9.19 10.28 14.43
N ASP A 7 -10.32 10.49 13.77
CA ASP A 7 -11.18 9.43 13.25
C ASP A 7 -10.55 8.78 12.02
N LEU A 8 -9.89 9.57 11.16
CA LEU A 8 -9.08 9.03 10.07
C LEU A 8 -7.84 8.28 10.59
N ALA A 9 -7.20 8.79 11.65
CA ALA A 9 -5.96 8.20 12.17
C ALA A 9 -6.14 6.78 12.76
N VAL A 10 -7.36 6.41 13.16
CA VAL A 10 -7.64 5.05 13.68
C VAL A 10 -7.97 4.04 12.57
N LEU A 11 -8.21 4.49 11.34
CA LEU A 11 -8.53 3.59 10.23
C LEU A 11 -7.33 2.67 9.87
N PRO A 12 -7.60 1.40 9.50
CA PRO A 12 -6.56 0.40 9.21
C PRO A 12 -5.44 0.89 8.28
N SER A 13 -5.76 1.46 7.12
CA SER A 13 -4.74 1.91 6.17
C SER A 13 -3.90 3.06 6.73
N PHE A 14 -4.54 4.01 7.44
CA PHE A 14 -3.87 5.16 8.05
C PHE A 14 -2.93 4.75 9.18
N ARG A 15 -3.32 3.75 9.97
CA ARG A 15 -2.48 3.14 11.01
C ARG A 15 -1.28 2.43 10.39
N PHE A 16 -1.52 1.55 9.43
CA PHE A 16 -0.46 0.76 8.81
C PHE A 16 0.57 1.64 8.10
N TYR A 17 0.14 2.66 7.35
CA TYR A 17 1.06 3.62 6.73
C TYR A 17 1.86 4.42 7.74
N ALA A 18 1.26 4.77 8.90
CA ALA A 18 2.02 5.40 9.97
C ALA A 18 3.08 4.47 10.56
N ASP A 19 2.84 3.16 10.59
CA ASP A 19 3.83 2.18 11.04
C ASP A 19 4.92 1.93 9.98
N LEU A 20 4.59 1.98 8.69
CA LEU A 20 5.61 2.00 7.61
C LEU A 20 6.47 3.27 7.63
N ASP A 21 5.87 4.44 7.89
CA ASP A 21 6.61 5.70 8.03
C ASP A 21 7.58 5.66 9.22
N LYS A 22 7.23 4.97 10.32
CA LYS A 22 8.15 4.72 11.44
C LYS A 22 9.22 3.68 11.04
N GLY A 23 8.79 2.61 10.39
CA GLY A 23 9.61 1.45 10.02
C GLY A 23 10.24 0.76 11.24
N TYR A 24 11.22 -0.10 10.98
CA TYR A 24 12.00 -0.76 12.00
C TYR A 24 13.46 -0.92 11.54
N GLU A 25 14.42 -0.69 12.42
CA GLU A 25 15.85 -0.62 12.02
C GLU A 25 16.56 -1.98 11.99
N TYR A 26 16.00 -3.02 12.64
CA TYR A 26 16.71 -4.28 12.87
C TYR A 26 15.94 -5.48 12.35
N LEU A 27 16.57 -6.41 11.61
CA LEU A 27 15.93 -7.70 11.34
C LEU A 27 15.88 -8.53 12.62
N LEU A 28 14.69 -9.02 12.95
CA LEU A 28 14.45 -9.80 14.15
C LEU A 28 14.73 -11.30 13.95
N TYR A 29 14.61 -11.78 12.70
CA TYR A 29 14.72 -13.19 12.37
C TYR A 29 15.49 -13.38 11.07
N GLY A 30 16.45 -14.31 11.08
CA GLY A 30 17.15 -14.76 9.88
C GLY A 30 17.80 -13.63 9.08
N TYR A 31 18.93 -13.11 9.56
CA TYR A 31 19.88 -12.45 8.67
C TYR A 31 20.47 -13.53 7.75
N ASP A 32 19.85 -13.76 6.61
CA ASP A 32 20.65 -14.13 5.45
C ASP A 32 21.13 -12.85 4.76
N ASN A 33 22.19 -12.96 3.97
CA ASN A 33 22.81 -11.79 3.35
C ASN A 33 21.92 -11.15 2.26
N PHE A 34 20.65 -11.56 2.14
CA PHE A 34 19.70 -11.01 1.17
C PHE A 34 19.41 -9.53 1.44
N PHE A 35 19.19 -9.15 2.70
CA PHE A 35 18.92 -7.74 3.02
C PHE A 35 20.13 -6.87 2.71
N ASP A 36 21.32 -7.26 3.19
CA ASP A 36 22.53 -6.47 3.00
C ASP A 36 22.93 -6.42 1.50
N ASN A 37 23.04 -7.59 0.84
CA ASN A 37 23.62 -7.67 -0.50
C ASN A 37 22.63 -7.41 -1.65
N PHE A 38 21.32 -7.48 -1.40
CA PHE A 38 20.32 -7.31 -2.46
C PHE A 38 19.40 -6.13 -2.20
N ILE A 39 18.78 -6.04 -1.02
CA ILE A 39 17.84 -4.96 -0.71
C ILE A 39 18.57 -3.64 -0.48
N GLU A 40 19.53 -3.60 0.44
CA GLU A 40 20.27 -2.40 0.78
C GLU A 40 21.14 -1.92 -0.39
N ASP A 41 21.94 -2.82 -0.98
CA ASP A 41 22.73 -2.54 -2.20
C ASP A 41 21.84 -2.09 -3.37
N GLY A 42 20.70 -2.76 -3.58
CA GLY A 42 19.73 -2.42 -4.61
C GLY A 42 19.20 -0.99 -4.44
N LEU A 43 18.77 -0.63 -3.23
CA LEU A 43 18.34 0.72 -2.90
C LEU A 43 19.50 1.74 -3.01
N HIS A 44 20.73 1.34 -2.66
CA HIS A 44 21.92 2.18 -2.76
C HIS A 44 22.25 2.58 -4.21
N ASN A 45 22.02 1.67 -5.16
CA ASN A 45 22.25 1.91 -6.59
C ASN A 45 21.21 2.84 -7.24
N LEU A 46 20.08 3.10 -6.57
CA LEU A 46 19.02 3.99 -7.06
C LEU A 46 19.19 5.41 -6.51
N ASN A 47 20.07 6.20 -7.14
CA ASN A 47 20.44 7.54 -6.68
C ASN A 47 19.25 8.50 -6.49
N PHE A 48 18.17 8.34 -7.27
CA PHE A 48 16.99 9.22 -7.21
C PHE A 48 16.22 9.11 -5.89
N ILE A 49 16.29 7.97 -5.17
CA ILE A 49 15.67 7.79 -3.84
C ILE A 49 16.64 8.03 -2.68
N SER A 50 17.81 8.60 -2.93
CA SER A 50 18.85 8.78 -1.90
C SER A 50 18.35 9.46 -0.61
N ASN A 51 17.38 10.37 -0.72
CA ASN A 51 16.76 11.10 0.39
C ASN A 51 15.76 10.26 1.22
N ILE A 52 15.18 9.19 0.66
CA ILE A 52 14.21 8.32 1.35
C ILE A 52 14.72 6.90 1.57
N ARG A 53 15.92 6.57 1.08
CA ARG A 53 16.51 5.22 1.12
C ARG A 53 16.42 4.57 2.49
N LYS A 54 16.82 5.27 3.56
CA LYS A 54 16.75 4.74 4.93
C LYS A 54 15.30 4.43 5.34
N ASN A 55 14.36 5.30 4.99
CA ASN A 55 12.94 5.10 5.32
C ASN A 55 12.37 3.88 4.58
N LEU A 56 12.73 3.70 3.30
CA LEU A 56 12.33 2.51 2.54
C LEU A 56 12.91 1.24 3.17
N LEU A 57 14.21 1.21 3.46
CA LEU A 57 14.84 0.06 4.09
C LEU A 57 14.17 -0.31 5.42
N ASN A 58 13.92 0.68 6.27
CA ASN A 58 13.26 0.47 7.56
C ASN A 58 11.82 -0.07 7.40
N ALA A 59 11.06 0.41 6.42
CA ALA A 59 9.72 -0.09 6.12
C ALA A 59 9.76 -1.54 5.60
N PHE A 60 10.77 -1.87 4.78
CA PHE A 60 10.97 -3.21 4.23
C PHE A 60 11.30 -4.21 5.35
N ILE A 61 12.20 -3.82 6.26
CA ILE A 61 12.54 -4.59 7.46
C ILE A 61 11.31 -4.77 8.36
N TYR A 62 10.52 -3.72 8.59
CA TYR A 62 9.29 -3.80 9.37
C TYR A 62 8.33 -4.88 8.83
N VAL A 63 8.00 -4.82 7.53
CA VAL A 63 7.09 -5.79 6.90
C VAL A 63 7.67 -7.21 6.92
N ALA A 64 8.97 -7.34 6.74
CA ALA A 64 9.63 -8.64 6.76
C ALA A 64 9.66 -9.29 8.13
N ASN A 65 9.71 -8.48 9.19
CA ASN A 65 9.68 -8.94 10.57
C ASN A 65 8.27 -9.35 11.05
N MET A 66 7.21 -8.96 10.34
CA MET A 66 5.84 -9.30 10.72
C MET A 66 5.63 -10.82 10.68
N ARG A 67 4.75 -11.32 11.56
CA ARG A 67 4.46 -12.74 11.76
C ARG A 67 2.98 -13.06 11.58
N PRO A 68 2.65 -14.32 11.20
CA PRO A 68 1.26 -14.76 11.21
C PRO A 68 0.60 -14.50 12.57
N GLY A 69 -0.52 -13.78 12.56
CA GLY A 69 -1.24 -13.35 13.76
C GLY A 69 -1.02 -11.88 14.14
N ASP A 70 -0.02 -11.20 13.57
CA ASP A 70 0.09 -9.75 13.68
C ASP A 70 -1.08 -9.05 12.98
N ASP A 71 -1.46 -7.88 13.49
CA ASP A 71 -2.51 -7.05 12.89
C ASP A 71 -2.17 -6.73 11.43
N GLN A 72 -3.14 -6.88 10.52
CA GLN A 72 -3.00 -6.62 9.08
C GLN A 72 -1.88 -7.42 8.40
N TYR A 73 -1.43 -8.55 8.99
CA TYR A 73 -0.38 -9.39 8.42
C TYR A 73 -0.70 -9.83 6.99
N ASN A 74 -1.94 -10.27 6.72
CA ASN A 74 -2.31 -10.79 5.40
C ASN A 74 -2.22 -9.72 4.30
N ASP A 75 -2.48 -8.46 4.64
CA ASP A 75 -2.54 -7.33 3.72
C ASP A 75 -1.22 -6.55 3.60
N ARG A 76 -0.23 -6.88 4.45
CA ARG A 76 1.05 -6.16 4.58
C ARG A 76 1.78 -5.92 3.26
N TRP A 77 1.70 -6.87 2.31
CA TRP A 77 2.37 -6.76 1.02
C TRP A 77 1.69 -5.75 0.10
N ASN A 78 0.36 -5.67 0.11
CA ASN A 78 -0.36 -4.66 -0.67
C ASN A 78 -0.14 -3.28 -0.06
N TYR A 79 -0.17 -3.16 1.28
CA TYR A 79 0.21 -1.91 1.94
C TYR A 79 1.63 -1.48 1.60
N LEU A 80 2.60 -2.40 1.64
CA LEU A 80 3.98 -2.09 1.28
C LEU A 80 4.09 -1.62 -0.17
N TYR A 81 3.38 -2.28 -1.09
CA TYR A 81 3.36 -1.92 -2.50
C TYR A 81 2.84 -0.48 -2.69
N TYR A 82 1.67 -0.17 -2.13
CA TYR A 82 1.05 1.14 -2.30
C TYR A 82 1.81 2.25 -1.57
N TRP A 83 2.32 1.99 -0.37
CA TRP A 83 3.12 2.97 0.36
C TRP A 83 4.43 3.28 -0.37
N THR A 84 5.17 2.25 -0.81
CA THR A 84 6.44 2.43 -1.52
C THR A 84 6.25 3.18 -2.83
N GLY A 85 5.24 2.76 -3.60
CA GLY A 85 4.92 3.38 -4.88
C GLY A 85 4.57 4.86 -4.75
N ASP A 86 3.81 5.24 -3.72
CA ASP A 86 3.43 6.63 -3.46
C ASP A 86 4.68 7.50 -3.20
N LYS A 87 5.58 7.05 -2.31
CA LYS A 87 6.85 7.74 -2.02
C LYS A 87 7.73 7.90 -3.26
N VAL A 88 7.81 6.88 -4.12
CA VAL A 88 8.63 6.95 -5.34
C VAL A 88 8.01 7.92 -6.36
N TYR A 89 6.70 7.88 -6.54
CA TYR A 89 6.00 8.78 -7.45
C TYR A 89 5.97 10.23 -6.99
N GLU A 90 6.10 10.49 -5.69
CA GLU A 90 6.32 11.84 -5.12
C GLU A 90 7.69 12.41 -5.51
N ILE A 91 8.72 11.55 -5.65
CA ILE A 91 10.08 11.98 -5.99
C ILE A 91 10.26 12.23 -7.49
N THR A 92 9.93 11.24 -8.33
CA THR A 92 10.32 11.29 -9.76
C THR A 92 9.13 11.37 -10.71
N GLY A 93 7.99 10.80 -10.33
CA GLY A 93 6.83 10.66 -11.21
C GLY A 93 7.04 9.73 -12.41
N MET A 94 8.21 9.11 -12.59
CA MET A 94 8.57 8.27 -13.73
C MET A 94 8.26 6.79 -13.46
N ASN A 95 7.63 6.11 -14.42
CA ASN A 95 7.31 4.68 -14.27
C ASN A 95 8.54 3.77 -14.29
N SER A 96 9.63 4.18 -14.95
CA SER A 96 10.89 3.41 -14.93
C SER A 96 11.47 3.34 -13.52
N ASP A 97 11.46 4.47 -12.81
CA ASP A 97 11.96 4.59 -11.45
C ASP A 97 11.08 3.82 -10.47
N PHE A 98 9.76 3.96 -10.62
CA PHE A 98 8.77 3.11 -9.94
C PHE A 98 9.08 1.63 -10.13
N SER A 99 9.22 1.19 -11.39
CA SER A 99 9.48 -0.23 -11.70
C SER A 99 10.77 -0.73 -11.06
N ASN A 100 11.84 0.07 -11.06
CA ASN A 100 13.11 -0.30 -10.43
C ASN A 100 12.95 -0.54 -8.92
N VAL A 101 12.23 0.33 -8.21
CA VAL A 101 11.99 0.15 -6.77
C VAL A 101 11.01 -1.00 -6.51
N MET A 102 9.94 -1.12 -7.30
CA MET A 102 8.94 -2.17 -7.12
C MET A 102 9.50 -3.58 -7.41
N ASN A 103 10.53 -3.70 -8.25
CA ASN A 103 11.25 -4.96 -8.43
C ASN A 103 11.96 -5.41 -7.14
N LEU A 104 12.50 -4.47 -6.35
CA LEU A 104 13.08 -4.78 -5.03
C LEU A 104 11.99 -5.22 -4.06
N VAL A 105 10.84 -4.53 -4.03
CA VAL A 105 9.69 -4.90 -3.20
C VAL A 105 9.16 -6.29 -3.57
N ASN A 106 9.10 -6.62 -4.86
CA ASN A 106 8.71 -7.94 -5.32
C ASN A 106 9.70 -9.03 -4.89
N SER A 107 11.00 -8.75 -5.03
CA SER A 107 12.05 -9.69 -4.60
C SER A 107 11.99 -9.93 -3.09
N LEU A 108 11.73 -8.87 -2.31
CA LEU A 108 11.50 -8.98 -0.88
C LEU A 108 10.29 -9.86 -0.55
N LYS A 109 9.15 -9.66 -1.24
CA LYS A 109 7.96 -10.50 -1.07
C LYS A 109 8.28 -11.96 -1.35
N ILE A 110 8.92 -12.26 -2.47
CA ILE A 110 9.30 -13.63 -2.85
C ILE A 110 10.21 -14.26 -1.80
N HIS A 111 11.17 -13.51 -1.28
CA HIS A 111 12.14 -14.03 -0.30
C HIS A 111 11.52 -14.32 1.07
N VAL A 112 10.58 -13.47 1.51
CA VAL A 112 10.04 -13.52 2.88
C VAL A 112 8.67 -14.22 2.97
N HIS A 113 7.88 -14.21 1.90
CA HIS A 113 6.58 -14.87 1.89
C HIS A 113 6.76 -16.39 1.97
N ILE A 114 5.99 -17.06 2.82
CA ILE A 114 6.12 -18.51 3.08
C ILE A 114 5.99 -19.36 1.80
N ASP A 115 5.17 -18.91 0.86
CA ASP A 115 4.92 -19.57 -0.43
C ASP A 115 5.78 -19.05 -1.60
N ASN A 116 6.79 -18.23 -1.33
CA ASN A 116 7.60 -17.54 -2.35
C ASN A 116 6.75 -16.77 -3.37
N GLU A 117 5.64 -16.19 -2.90
CA GLU A 117 4.65 -15.55 -3.75
C GLU A 117 5.18 -14.21 -4.27
N ASN A 118 4.96 -13.92 -5.56
CA ASN A 118 5.27 -12.63 -6.16
C ASN A 118 4.02 -11.74 -6.27
N TYR A 119 4.20 -10.49 -6.68
CA TYR A 119 3.06 -9.67 -7.10
C TYR A 119 2.58 -10.09 -8.48
N ASN A 120 1.27 -9.91 -8.73
CA ASN A 120 0.72 -10.07 -10.07
C ASN A 120 1.38 -9.06 -11.03
N ASN A 121 1.77 -9.54 -12.22
CA ASN A 121 2.43 -8.75 -13.25
C ASN A 121 1.69 -7.47 -13.67
N ASP A 122 0.37 -7.42 -13.48
CA ASP A 122 -0.44 -6.25 -13.80
C ASP A 122 -0.09 -5.05 -12.91
N PHE A 123 0.37 -5.26 -11.67
CA PHE A 123 0.84 -4.20 -10.78
C PHE A 123 2.09 -3.46 -11.32
N PHE A 124 2.80 -4.01 -12.30
CA PHE A 124 3.97 -3.36 -12.92
C PHE A 124 3.64 -2.70 -14.26
N LYS A 125 2.36 -2.72 -14.67
CA LYS A 125 1.90 -2.25 -15.98
C LYS A 125 0.87 -1.12 -15.87
N ILE A 126 0.72 -0.55 -14.69
CA ILE A 126 -0.16 0.59 -14.45
C ILE A 126 0.63 1.88 -14.41
N GLU A 127 0.00 2.93 -14.92
CA GLU A 127 0.56 4.29 -14.93
C GLU A 127 0.30 4.98 -13.59
N LYS A 128 1.05 6.06 -13.30
CA LYS A 128 0.96 6.82 -12.03
C LYS A 128 -0.47 7.19 -11.62
N ASP A 129 -1.29 7.68 -12.54
CA ASP A 129 -2.66 8.10 -12.24
C ASP A 129 -3.58 6.91 -11.92
N GLN A 130 -3.36 5.78 -12.61
CA GLN A 130 -4.06 4.53 -12.33
C GLN A 130 -3.64 3.96 -10.98
N PHE A 131 -2.34 3.99 -10.67
CA PHE A 131 -1.79 3.60 -9.38
C PHE A 131 -2.43 4.38 -8.23
N LYS A 132 -2.52 5.71 -8.34
CA LYS A 132 -3.12 6.56 -7.30
C LYS A 132 -4.58 6.21 -7.04
N LYS A 133 -5.38 6.04 -8.09
CA LYS A 133 -6.78 5.62 -7.98
C LYS A 133 -6.92 4.24 -7.33
N LEU A 134 -6.07 3.28 -7.72
CA LEU A 134 -6.07 1.94 -7.13
C LEU A 134 -5.66 1.96 -5.66
N LYS A 135 -4.68 2.79 -5.28
CA LYS A 135 -4.29 3.00 -3.88
C LYS A 135 -5.46 3.53 -3.05
N GLU A 136 -6.09 4.60 -3.49
CA GLU A 136 -7.24 5.20 -2.78
C GLU A 136 -8.41 4.22 -2.66
N PHE A 137 -8.68 3.45 -3.72
CA PHE A 137 -9.68 2.38 -3.69
C PHE A 137 -9.32 1.26 -2.72
N TYR A 138 -8.08 0.78 -2.76
CA TYR A 138 -7.57 -0.25 -1.85
C TYR A 138 -7.67 0.21 -0.40
N ASP A 139 -7.22 1.43 -0.10
CA ASP A 139 -7.31 2.04 1.23
C ASP A 139 -8.76 2.06 1.72
N PHE A 140 -9.70 2.43 0.84
CA PHE A 140 -11.11 2.42 1.18
C PHE A 140 -11.65 1.01 1.45
N CYS A 141 -11.25 0.00 0.67
CA CYS A 141 -11.61 -1.40 0.95
C CYS A 141 -11.15 -1.83 2.34
N GLN A 142 -9.88 -1.54 2.66
CA GLN A 142 -9.29 -1.93 3.94
C GLN A 142 -9.90 -1.18 5.13
N ASN A 143 -10.42 0.02 4.91
CA ASN A 143 -11.03 0.83 5.95
C ASN A 143 -12.54 0.59 6.11
N TYR A 144 -13.17 -0.15 5.21
CA TYR A 144 -14.62 -0.24 5.11
C TYR A 144 -15.27 -0.78 6.40
N ASP A 145 -14.79 -1.92 6.91
CA ASP A 145 -15.34 -2.54 8.13
C ASP A 145 -15.18 -1.62 9.35
N ALA A 146 -14.05 -0.91 9.44
CA ALA A 146 -13.83 0.05 10.51
C ALA A 146 -14.79 1.25 10.38
N ILE A 147 -15.00 1.75 9.16
CA ILE A 147 -15.96 2.82 8.89
C ILE A 147 -17.37 2.38 9.27
N GLU A 148 -17.81 1.19 8.84
CA GLU A 148 -19.14 0.66 9.15
C GLU A 148 -19.34 0.56 10.67
N LEU A 149 -18.35 0.02 11.39
CA LEU A 149 -18.41 -0.11 12.85
C LEU A 149 -18.49 1.25 13.55
N ILE A 150 -17.65 2.21 13.14
CA ILE A 150 -17.58 3.56 13.73
C ILE A 150 -18.89 4.32 13.47
N THR A 151 -19.49 4.16 12.29
CA THR A 151 -20.68 4.91 11.86
C THR A 151 -22.01 4.23 12.16
N SER A 152 -22.01 2.95 12.56
CA SER A 152 -23.21 2.19 12.95
C SER A 152 -24.03 2.83 14.09
N PRO A 153 -23.43 3.45 15.13
CA PRO A 153 -24.21 4.11 16.18
C PRO A 153 -24.99 5.31 15.64
N SER A 154 -26.29 5.37 15.94
CA SER A 154 -27.21 6.42 15.46
C SER A 154 -26.88 7.85 15.91
N VAL A 155 -25.90 8.02 16.80
CA VAL A 155 -25.47 9.29 17.39
C VAL A 155 -24.05 9.69 16.98
N TYR A 156 -23.39 8.91 16.11
CA TYR A 156 -22.04 9.25 15.67
C TYR A 156 -22.09 10.45 14.71
N GLU A 157 -21.46 11.55 15.10
CA GLU A 157 -21.25 12.70 14.23
C GLU A 157 -19.84 12.61 13.64
N CYS A 158 -19.76 12.32 12.35
CA CYS A 158 -18.50 12.34 11.62
C CYS A 158 -17.89 13.76 11.63
N SER A 159 -16.57 13.84 11.79
CA SER A 159 -15.86 15.07 11.41
C SER A 159 -16.07 15.38 9.93
N HIS A 160 -15.81 16.63 9.54
CA HIS A 160 -15.93 17.04 8.15
C HIS A 160 -14.97 16.26 7.25
N GLU A 161 -13.73 16.09 7.69
CA GLU A 161 -12.66 15.37 6.99
C GLU A 161 -12.99 13.88 6.83
N TYR A 162 -13.49 13.23 7.88
CA TYR A 162 -13.88 11.82 7.85
C TYR A 162 -15.04 11.57 6.89
N ASN A 163 -16.09 12.42 6.94
CA ASN A 163 -17.20 12.32 6.01
C ASN A 163 -16.77 12.58 4.56
N ASN A 164 -15.90 13.55 4.33
CA ASN A 164 -15.36 13.86 3.00
C ASN A 164 -14.52 12.69 2.44
N TYR A 165 -13.75 12.01 3.30
CA TYR A 165 -13.02 10.81 2.92
C TYR A 165 -13.98 9.72 2.42
N ILE A 166 -15.03 9.39 3.20
CA ILE A 166 -16.01 8.36 2.84
C ILE A 166 -16.67 8.69 1.50
N LEU A 167 -17.20 9.91 1.34
CA LEU A 167 -17.91 10.31 0.12
C LEU A 167 -17.02 10.23 -1.11
N LYS A 168 -15.79 10.75 -1.04
CA LYS A 168 -14.83 10.72 -2.16
C LYS A 168 -14.39 9.31 -2.50
N SER A 169 -14.13 8.48 -1.48
CA SER A 169 -13.72 7.10 -1.68
C SER A 169 -14.84 6.26 -2.31
N TYR A 170 -16.09 6.50 -1.92
CA TYR A 170 -17.25 5.84 -2.54
C TYR A 170 -17.47 6.31 -3.98
N GLU A 171 -17.40 7.63 -4.24
CA GLU A 171 -17.49 8.17 -5.59
C GLU A 171 -16.38 7.62 -6.50
N LEU A 172 -15.15 7.53 -6.00
CA LEU A 172 -14.04 6.92 -6.71
C LEU A 172 -14.36 5.45 -7.04
N TYR A 173 -14.80 4.66 -6.07
CA TYR A 173 -15.16 3.26 -6.28
C TYR A 173 -16.17 3.09 -7.42
N GLU A 174 -17.28 3.84 -7.38
CA GLU A 174 -18.32 3.78 -8.42
C GLU A 174 -17.79 4.17 -9.80
N ASN A 175 -16.90 5.17 -9.87
CA ASN A 175 -16.25 5.57 -11.11
C ASN A 175 -15.33 4.47 -11.68
N ILE A 176 -14.47 3.86 -10.84
CA ILE A 176 -13.59 2.76 -11.29
C ILE A 176 -14.45 1.58 -11.77
N LYS A 177 -15.49 1.22 -11.03
CA LYS A 177 -16.42 0.16 -11.38
C LYS A 177 -17.05 0.40 -12.75
N LYS A 178 -17.56 1.61 -12.98
CA LYS A 178 -18.15 2.01 -14.27
C LYS A 178 -17.15 1.93 -15.42
N ASP A 179 -15.93 2.43 -15.23
CA ASP A 179 -14.87 2.39 -16.26
C ASP A 179 -14.50 0.94 -16.60
N CYS A 180 -14.38 0.08 -15.59
CA CYS A 180 -13.96 -1.31 -15.73
C CYS A 180 -15.07 -2.29 -16.14
N LEU A 181 -16.33 -1.85 -16.19
CA LEU A 181 -17.41 -2.59 -16.85
C LEU A 181 -17.25 -2.57 -18.38
N VAL A 182 -16.70 -1.49 -18.92
CA VAL A 182 -16.50 -1.32 -20.38
C VAL A 182 -15.16 -1.92 -20.81
N ASP A 183 -14.10 -1.69 -20.03
CA ASP A 183 -12.76 -2.21 -20.30
C ASP A 183 -12.44 -3.45 -19.45
N THR A 184 -12.47 -4.61 -20.10
CA THR A 184 -12.39 -5.91 -19.42
C THR A 184 -10.98 -6.48 -19.33
N ARG A 185 -9.95 -5.86 -19.94
CA ARG A 185 -8.63 -6.51 -20.10
C ARG A 185 -7.42 -5.68 -19.71
N THR A 186 -7.61 -4.44 -19.28
CA THR A 186 -6.46 -3.64 -18.83
C THR A 186 -5.94 -4.09 -17.46
N PRO A 187 -4.62 -3.98 -17.23
CA PRO A 187 -4.00 -4.24 -15.92
C PRO A 187 -4.71 -3.52 -14.77
N TYR A 188 -5.07 -2.25 -14.98
CA TYR A 188 -5.83 -1.44 -14.03
C TYR A 188 -7.14 -2.12 -13.58
N CYS A 189 -7.96 -2.56 -14.54
CA CYS A 189 -9.23 -3.18 -14.24
C CYS A 189 -9.09 -4.61 -13.68
N ASN A 190 -8.02 -5.33 -14.03
CA ASN A 190 -7.72 -6.62 -13.41
C ASN A 190 -7.40 -6.47 -11.93
N ILE A 191 -6.55 -5.50 -11.57
CA ILE A 191 -6.20 -5.22 -10.17
C ILE A 191 -7.46 -4.79 -9.39
N PHE A 192 -8.29 -3.92 -9.97
CA PHE A 192 -9.57 -3.52 -9.38
C PHE A 192 -10.43 -4.75 -9.05
N ARG A 193 -10.66 -5.64 -10.02
CA ARG A 193 -11.50 -6.84 -9.82
C ARG A 193 -10.93 -7.81 -8.80
N ILE A 194 -9.61 -8.04 -8.80
CA ILE A 194 -8.95 -8.87 -7.79
C ILE A 194 -9.18 -8.27 -6.39
N THR A 195 -8.99 -6.96 -6.27
CA THR A 195 -9.15 -6.24 -5.01
C THR A 195 -10.59 -6.26 -4.52
N GLU A 196 -11.56 -6.02 -5.41
CA GLU A 196 -13.00 -6.05 -5.10
C GLU A 196 -13.47 -7.46 -4.68
N ASN A 197 -13.03 -8.51 -5.38
CA ASN A 197 -13.41 -9.89 -5.03
C ASN A 197 -12.87 -10.33 -3.67
N ASN A 198 -11.68 -9.84 -3.28
CA ASN A 198 -11.08 -10.12 -1.98
C ASN A 198 -11.68 -9.28 -0.85
N ASN A 199 -12.37 -8.19 -1.18
CA ASN A 199 -12.97 -7.25 -0.24
C ASN A 199 -14.39 -6.88 -0.71
N PRO A 200 -15.34 -7.83 -0.68
CA PRO A 200 -16.70 -7.56 -1.15
C PRO A 200 -17.34 -6.48 -0.26
N LYS A 201 -17.87 -5.44 -0.91
CA LYS A 201 -18.58 -4.34 -0.27
C LYS A 201 -20.08 -4.47 -0.44
#